data_AF-A0A2E9KP34-F1
#
_entry.id   AF-A0A2E9KP34-F1
#
_cell.length_a   1.000
_cell.length_b   1.000
_cell.length_c   1.000
_cell.angle_alpha   90.00
_cell.angle_beta   90.00
_cell.angle_gamma   90.00
#
_symmetry.space_group_name_H-M   'P 1'
#
loop_
_entity.id
_entity.type
_entity.pdbx_description
1 polymer ?
#
loop_
_entity_poly.entity_id
_entity_poly.type
_entity_poly.pdbx_seq_one_letter_code
_entity_poly.pdbx_strand_id
1 'polypeptide(L)' 'MEEKPSARQEPETQEIISEETHLESSSDTDILSCPSCEQLLKVPLEKRPVMSRCPACRSEFQALRGD' A
#
# COMPACT_ATOMS: atom_id res chain seq x y z
N MET A 1 -10.34 19.36 42.79
CA MET A 1 -10.23 20.40 41.75
C MET A 1 -9.03 20.04 40.88
N GLU A 2 -8.98 18.81 40.34
CA GLU A 2 -9.64 18.44 39.07
C GLU A 2 -9.24 19.41 37.97
N GLU A 3 -8.77 19.02 36.80
CA GLU A 3 -8.48 17.78 36.11
C GLU A 3 -7.74 18.30 34.86
N LYS A 4 -6.80 17.54 34.28
CA LYS A 4 -7.05 17.05 32.93
C LYS A 4 -5.97 16.08 32.43
N PRO A 5 -6.39 14.95 31.86
CA PRO A 5 -5.55 13.81 31.52
C PRO A 5 -5.07 13.87 30.06
N SER A 6 -4.44 12.78 29.63
CA SER A 6 -4.33 12.31 28.24
C SER A 6 -3.03 12.62 27.49
N ALA A 7 -1.97 11.89 27.85
CA ALA A 7 -0.90 11.54 26.92
C ALA A 7 -1.23 10.17 26.28
N ARG A 8 -2.20 10.16 25.36
CA ARG A 8 -2.35 9.13 24.32
C ARG A 8 -2.86 9.85 23.09
N GLN A 9 -1.93 10.19 22.20
CA GLN A 9 -2.22 10.34 20.77
C GLN A 9 -1.59 9.08 20.18
N GLU A 10 -2.30 7.95 20.16
CA GLU A 10 -3.10 7.54 19.02
C GLU A 10 -2.24 7.61 17.74
N PRO A 11 -1.62 6.50 17.29
CA PRO A 11 -1.27 6.39 15.89
C PRO A 11 -2.58 6.39 15.10
N GLU A 12 -3.02 7.57 14.71
CA GLU A 12 -4.14 7.82 13.82
C GLU A 12 -3.72 7.38 12.40
N THR A 13 -3.73 6.08 12.18
CA THR A 13 -4.08 5.50 10.89
C THR A 13 -4.90 4.26 11.19
N GLN A 14 -6.06 4.50 11.80
CA GLN A 14 -7.07 3.49 11.95
C GLN A 14 -7.53 3.15 10.53
N GLU A 15 -6.98 2.04 10.05
CA GLU A 15 -7.24 1.43 8.76
C GLU A 15 -8.75 1.35 8.57
N ILE A 16 -9.28 2.22 7.70
CA ILE A 16 -10.61 2.04 7.13
C ILE A 16 -10.50 0.85 6.19
N ILE A 17 -10.58 -0.34 6.79
CA ILE A 17 -10.74 -1.62 6.14
C ILE A 17 -12.11 -1.57 5.47
N SER A 18 -12.13 -0.99 4.27
CA SER A 18 -13.14 -1.31 3.28
C SER A 18 -12.77 -2.71 2.81
N GLU A 19 -13.61 -3.70 3.06
CA GLU A 19 -13.51 -5.07 2.52
C GLU A 19 -13.65 -5.06 0.98
N GLU A 20 -12.74 -4.38 0.29
CA GLU A 20 -12.54 -4.42 -1.15
C GLU A 20 -11.07 -4.77 -1.35
N THR A 21 -10.76 -6.07 -1.33
CA THR A 21 -9.50 -6.70 -1.79
C THR A 21 -8.32 -5.73 -1.97
N HIS A 22 -7.68 -5.32 -0.87
CA HIS A 22 -6.49 -4.48 -0.97
C HIS A 22 -5.34 -5.35 -1.49
N LEU A 23 -5.10 -5.28 -2.80
CA LEU A 23 -4.02 -5.99 -3.45
C LEU A 23 -2.70 -5.27 -3.14
N GLU A 24 -1.68 -6.00 -2.72
CA GLU A 24 -0.37 -5.44 -2.40
C GLU A 24 0.73 -6.22 -3.14
N SER A 25 1.76 -5.52 -3.60
CA SER A 25 2.89 -6.14 -4.28
C SER A 25 4.19 -5.45 -3.89
N SER A 26 5.09 -6.23 -3.31
CA SER A 26 6.40 -5.79 -2.83
C SER A 26 7.48 -6.28 -3.79
N SER A 27 8.43 -5.41 -4.13
CA SER A 27 9.62 -5.82 -4.88
C SER A 27 10.79 -4.91 -4.57
N ASP A 28 11.98 -5.48 -4.63
CA ASP A 28 13.29 -4.84 -4.43
C ASP A 28 13.85 -4.19 -5.71
N THR A 29 13.15 -4.31 -6.85
CA THR A 29 13.52 -3.68 -8.12
C THR A 29 12.39 -2.80 -8.66
N ASP A 30 12.68 -2.01 -9.70
CA ASP A 30 11.66 -1.27 -10.45
C ASP A 30 10.66 -2.19 -11.16
N ILE A 31 10.92 -3.51 -11.22
CA ILE A 31 10.02 -4.50 -11.78
C ILE A 31 9.22 -5.16 -10.65
N LEU A 32 7.90 -5.20 -10.79
CA LEU A 32 7.00 -5.88 -9.86
C LEU A 32 5.95 -6.66 -10.62
N SER A 33 5.51 -7.76 -10.02
CA SER A 33 4.46 -8.61 -10.59
C SER A 33 3.09 -8.15 -10.09
N CYS A 34 2.11 -8.11 -10.99
CA CYS A 34 0.74 -7.83 -10.59
C CYS A 34 0.18 -8.98 -9.74
N PRO A 35 -0.40 -8.73 -8.56
CA PRO A 35 -0.98 -9.78 -7.72
C PRO A 35 -2.27 -10.39 -8.30
N SER A 36 -2.82 -9.82 -9.36
CA SER A 36 -4.08 -10.27 -9.98
C SER A 36 -3.90 -11.03 -11.30
N CYS A 37 -2.82 -10.80 -12.05
CA CYS A 37 -2.57 -11.47 -13.33
C CYS A 37 -1.10 -11.88 -13.53
N GLU A 38 -0.26 -11.67 -12.52
CA GLU A 38 1.17 -11.99 -12.51
C GLU A 38 1.99 -11.29 -13.62
N GLN A 39 1.39 -10.33 -14.33
CA GLN A 39 2.07 -9.53 -15.34
C GLN A 39 3.21 -8.72 -14.71
N LEU A 40 4.36 -8.67 -15.37
CA LEU A 40 5.48 -7.79 -14.99
C LEU A 40 5.15 -6.35 -15.36
N LEU A 41 5.14 -5.47 -14.36
CA LEU A 41 5.03 -4.02 -14.50
C LEU A 41 6.36 -3.38 -14.12
N LYS A 42 6.56 -2.14 -14.59
CA LYS A 42 7.67 -1.30 -14.18
C LYS A 42 7.16 -0.15 -13.32
N VAL A 43 7.34 -0.25 -12.00
CA VAL A 43 6.99 0.81 -11.03
C VAL A 43 8.26 1.26 -10.30
N PRO A 44 8.67 2.54 -10.46
CA PRO A 44 9.87 3.07 -9.84
C PRO A 44 9.87 2.94 -8.32
N LEU A 45 10.98 2.47 -7.74
CA LEU A 45 11.11 2.35 -6.27
C LEU A 45 11.04 3.71 -5.54
N GLU A 46 11.51 4.79 -6.18
CA GLU A 46 11.50 6.14 -5.63
C GLU A 46 10.09 6.64 -5.29
N LYS A 47 9.06 6.10 -5.95
CA LYS A 47 7.67 6.47 -5.73
C LYS A 47 6.93 5.54 -4.76
N ARG A 48 7.57 4.46 -4.27
CA ARG A 48 6.90 3.51 -3.35
C ARG A 48 6.94 4.04 -1.91
N PRO A 49 5.84 4.00 -1.15
CA PRO A 49 4.55 3.34 -1.46
C PRO A 49 3.66 4.15 -2.42
N VAL A 50 3.16 3.51 -3.48
CA VAL A 50 2.22 4.12 -4.43
C VAL A 50 1.15 3.12 -4.88
N MET A 51 -0.07 3.62 -5.08
CA MET A 51 -1.14 2.88 -5.74
C MET A 51 -0.81 2.73 -7.22
N SER A 52 -0.47 1.51 -7.64
CA SER A 52 -0.17 1.16 -9.02
C SER A 52 -1.35 0.44 -9.66
N ARG A 53 -1.62 0.75 -10.92
CA ARG A 53 -2.65 0.09 -11.71
C ARG A 53 -2.04 -0.77 -12.79
N CYS A 54 -2.49 -2.01 -12.90
CA CYS A 54 -1.99 -2.92 -13.91
C CYS A 54 -2.42 -2.53 -15.33
N PRO A 55 -1.50 -2.39 -16.30
CA PRO A 55 -1.87 -2.11 -17.68
C PRO A 55 -2.54 -3.30 -18.37
N ALA A 56 -2.30 -4.54 -17.92
CA ALA A 56 -2.85 -5.75 -18.52
C ALA A 56 -4.26 -6.07 -17.98
N CYS A 57 -4.41 -6.18 -16.67
CA CYS A 57 -5.69 -6.56 -16.04
C CYS A 57 -6.47 -5.39 -15.43
N ARG A 58 -5.89 -4.17 -15.42
CA ARG A 58 -6.49 -2.96 -14.82
C ARG A 58 -6.74 -3.01 -13.32
N SER A 59 -6.28 -4.06 -12.62
CA SER A 59 -6.36 -4.17 -11.17
C SER A 59 -5.50 -3.10 -10.50
N GLU A 60 -6.03 -2.52 -9.43
CA GLU A 60 -5.37 -1.51 -8.60
C GLU A 60 -4.76 -2.21 -7.39
N PHE A 61 -3.50 -1.90 -7.11
CA PHE A 61 -2.76 -2.54 -6.03
C PHE A 61 -1.69 -1.60 -5.46
N GLN A 62 -1.36 -1.77 -4.20
CA GLN A 62 -0.32 -0.99 -3.53
C GLN A 62 1.06 -1.57 -3.83
N ALA A 63 1.88 -0.78 -4.52
CA ALA A 63 3.27 -1.14 -4.81
C ALA A 63 4.16 -0.71 -3.64
N LEU A 64 4.64 -1.68 -2.88
CA LEU A 64 5.54 -1.49 -1.74
C LEU A 64 7.00 -1.76 -2.13
N ARG A 65 7.93 -1.15 -1.39
CA ARG A 65 9.36 -1.44 -1.52
C ARG A 65 9.66 -2.75 -0.78
N GLY A 66 10.32 -3.70 -1.43
CA GLY A 66 10.85 -4.89 -0.75
C GLY A 66 11.96 -4.49 0.22
N ASP A 67 11.91 -5.05 1.44
CA ASP A 67 12.98 -4.91 2.44
C ASP A 67 14.13 -5.88 2.15
#